data_AF-A0A2P4SAW8-F1
#
_entry.id   AF-A0A2P4SAW8-F1
#
_cell.length_a   1.000
_cell.length_b   1.000
_cell.length_c   1.000
_cell.angle_alpha   90.00
_cell.angle_beta   90.00
_cell.angle_gamma   90.00
#
_symmetry.space_group_name_H-M   'P 1'
#
loop_
_entity.id
_entity.type
_entity.pdbx_description
1 polymer ?
#
loop_
_entity_poly.entity_id
_entity_poly.type
_entity_poly.pdbx_seq_one_letter_code
_entity_poly.pdbx_strand_id
1 'polypeptide(L)' 'IKKRQQDVVRFLEANRIEFEEVDITMSEEKRQWMYKNIPEDRQPAQGNPLPPQIFSDDRYCG' A
#
# COMPACT_ATOMS: atom_id res chain seq x y z
N ILE A 1 -5.27 -11.10 0.49
CA ILE A 1 -4.32 -10.02 0.86
C ILE A 1 -2.90 -10.41 0.46
N LYS A 2 -2.26 -11.41 1.08
CA LYS A 2 -0.89 -11.85 0.76
C LYS A 2 -0.63 -12.13 -0.73
N LYS A 3 -1.53 -12.88 -1.40
CA LYS A 3 -1.42 -13.12 -2.85
C LYS A 3 -1.45 -11.82 -3.67
N ARG A 4 -2.34 -10.87 -3.32
CA ARG A 4 -2.43 -9.57 -4.01
C ARG A 4 -1.17 -8.74 -3.81
N GLN A 5 -0.57 -8.75 -2.62
CA GLN A 5 0.73 -8.11 -2.38
C GLN A 5 1.83 -8.72 -3.25
N GLN A 6 1.93 -10.06 -3.26
CA GLN A 6 2.90 -10.77 -4.09
C GLN A 6 2.72 -10.51 -5.59
N ASP A 7 1.46 -10.42 -6.07
CA ASP A 7 1.17 -10.12 -7.46
C ASP A 7 1.64 -8.69 -7.83
N VAL A 8 1.47 -7.71 -6.94
CA VAL A 8 1.99 -6.34 -7.12
C VAL A 8 3.52 -6.31 -7.16
N VAL A 9 4.18 -6.94 -6.18
CA VAL A 9 5.65 -7.01 -6.11
C VAL A 9 6.22 -7.64 -7.38
N ARG A 10 5.71 -8.81 -7.78
CA ARG A 10 6.15 -9.49 -9.01
C ARG A 10 5.94 -8.65 -10.26
N PHE A 11 4.85 -7.89 -10.31
CA PHE A 11 4.59 -7.00 -11.43
C PHE A 11 5.63 -5.87 -11.50
N LEU A 12 5.95 -5.24 -10.36
CA LEU A 12 6.96 -4.18 -10.30
C LEU A 12 8.35 -4.72 -10.68
N GLU A 13 8.73 -5.88 -10.14
CA GLU A 13 9.98 -6.58 -10.48
C GLU A 13 10.07 -6.91 -11.98
N ALA A 14 9.02 -7.50 -12.55
CA ALA A 14 8.99 -7.89 -13.96
C ALA A 14 9.15 -6.69 -14.91
N ASN A 15 8.69 -5.51 -14.49
CA ASN A 15 8.82 -4.27 -15.24
C ASN A 15 10.07 -3.46 -14.87
N ARG A 16 10.93 -3.95 -13.97
CA ARG A 16 12.14 -3.26 -13.46
C ARG A 16 11.82 -1.87 -12.89
N ILE A 17 10.67 -1.77 -12.22
CA ILE A 17 10.30 -0.58 -11.46
C ILE A 17 10.97 -0.70 -10.09
N GLU A 18 11.66 0.33 -9.64
CA GLU A 18 12.23 0.38 -8.29
C GLU A 18 11.10 0.65 -7.27
N PHE A 19 11.12 -0.09 -6.16
CA PHE A 19 10.13 0.06 -5.08
C PHE A 19 10.71 -0.38 -3.74
N GLU A 20 10.03 0.01 -2.66
CA GLU A 20 10.29 -0.48 -1.31
C GLU A 20 9.05 -1.20 -0.78
N GLU A 21 9.24 -2.38 -0.18
CA GLU A 21 8.18 -3.04 0.60
C GLU A 21 8.13 -2.50 2.02
N VAL A 22 7.08 -1.74 2.32
CA VAL A 22 6.87 -1.17 3.65
C VAL A 22 5.94 -2.07 4.47
N ASP A 23 6.51 -2.86 5.39
CA ASP A 23 5.71 -3.70 6.30
C ASP A 23 5.05 -2.88 7.42
N ILE A 24 3.73 -2.70 7.31
CA ILE A 24 2.88 -1.99 8.28
C ILE A 24 2.48 -2.84 9.50
N THR A 25 2.72 -4.16 9.47
CA THR A 25 2.32 -5.05 10.58
C THR A 25 3.25 -4.92 11.77
N MET A 26 4.49 -4.48 11.53
CA MET A 26 5.54 -4.32 12.54
C MET A 26 5.71 -2.87 13.02
N SER A 27 4.99 -1.90 12.42
CA SER A 27 5.07 -0.48 12.79
C SER A 27 3.69 0.18 12.77
N GLU A 28 3.24 0.62 13.94
CA GLU A 28 2.03 1.44 14.09
C GLU A 28 2.12 2.73 13.27
N GLU A 29 3.27 3.38 13.31
CA GLU A 29 3.51 4.64 12.58
C GLU A 29 3.28 4.48 11.08
N LYS A 30 3.89 3.46 10.46
CA LYS A 30 3.71 3.16 9.03
C LYS A 30 2.25 2.84 8.70
N ARG A 31 1.56 2.12 9.59
CA ARG A 31 0.14 1.80 9.41
C ARG A 31 -0.75 3.04 9.47
N GLN A 32 -0.53 3.90 10.45
CA GLN A 32 -1.28 5.15 10.60
C GLN A 32 -0.98 6.12 9.45
N TRP A 33 0.28 6.17 8.99
CA TRP A 33 0.64 6.94 7.81
C TRP A 33 -0.13 6.46 6.58
N MET A 34 -0.17 5.15 6.33
CA MET A 34 -0.94 4.58 5.22
C MET A 34 -2.42 4.98 5.30
N TYR A 35 -3.04 4.89 6.47
CA TYR A 35 -4.45 5.23 6.63
C TYR A 35 -4.74 6.71 6.37
N LYS A 36 -3.87 7.62 6.83
CA LYS A 36 -4.04 9.06 6.68
C LYS A 36 -3.79 9.57 5.27
N ASN A 37 -2.93 8.89 4.51
CA ASN A 37 -2.54 9.32 3.16
C ASN A 37 -3.39 8.67 2.05
N ILE A 38 -4.36 7.82 2.40
CA ILE A 38 -5.38 7.36 1.46
C ILE A 38 -6.49 8.43 1.36
N PRO A 39 -6.76 8.97 0.16
CA PRO A 39 -7.84 9.93 -0.06
C PRO A 39 -9.20 9.41 0.42
N GLU A 40 -10.05 10.30 0.95
CA GLU A 40 -11.36 9.93 1.51
C GLU A 40 -12.26 9.19 0.53
N ASP A 41 -12.23 9.55 -0.76
CA ASP A 41 -12.98 8.90 -1.83
C ASP A 41 -12.48 7.48 -2.17
N ARG A 42 -11.29 7.11 -1.68
CA ARG A 42 -10.64 5.81 -1.84
C ARG A 42 -10.68 4.96 -0.57
N GLN A 43 -11.13 5.52 0.55
CA GLN A 43 -11.32 4.76 1.79
C GLN A 43 -12.43 3.71 1.61
N PRO A 44 -12.32 2.55 2.26
CA PRO A 44 -13.39 1.55 2.23
C PRO A 44 -14.65 2.08 2.94
N ALA A 45 -15.83 1.70 2.46
CA ALA A 45 -17.11 2.08 3.09
C ALA A 45 -17.26 1.53 4.52
N GLN A 46 -16.52 0.47 4.87
CA GLN A 46 -16.49 -0.10 6.21
C GLN A 46 -15.10 -0.65 6.54
N GLY A 47 -14.63 -0.39 7.77
CA GLY A 47 -13.35 -0.88 8.27
C GLY A 47 -12.15 -0.04 7.83
N ASN A 48 -10.96 -0.61 7.99
CA ASN A 48 -9.70 0.05 7.61
C ASN A 48 -9.25 -0.39 6.21
N PRO A 49 -8.52 0.45 5.47
CA PRO A 49 -7.92 0.05 4.21
C PRO A 49 -6.92 -1.10 4.44
N LEU A 50 -6.91 -2.07 3.52
CA LEU A 50 -6.12 -3.28 3.61
C LEU A 50 -5.04 -3.31 2.53
N PRO A 51 -3.83 -3.80 2.82
CA PRO A 51 -2.76 -3.86 1.83
C PRO A 51 -3.06 -4.86 0.69
N PRO A 52 -2.38 -4.75 -0.47
CA PRO A 52 -1.37 -3.74 -0.81
C PRO A 52 -1.98 -2.33 -0.99
N GLN A 53 -1.20 -1.30 -0.68
CA GLN A 53 -1.52 0.10 -0.93
C GLN A 53 -0.26 0.73 -1.51
N ILE A 54 -0.36 1.29 -2.70
CA ILE A 54 0.77 1.75 -3.50
C ILE A 54 0.86 3.27 -3.40
N PHE A 55 2.05 3.75 -3.11
CA PHE A 55 2.38 5.17 -3.07
C PHE A 55 3.60 5.41 -3.95
N SER A 56 3.59 6.52 -4.67
CA SER A 56 4.77 7.08 -5.32
C SER A 56 5.16 8.29 -4.49
N ASP A 57 6.23 8.16 -3.71
CA ASP A 57 6.58 9.10 -2.64
C ASP A 57 5.37 9.28 -1.68
N ASP A 58 4.87 10.50 -1.51
CA ASP A 58 3.70 10.80 -0.68
C ASP A 58 2.36 10.72 -1.44
N ARG A 59 2.37 10.38 -2.74
CA ARG A 59 1.17 10.36 -3.57
C ARG A 59 0.55 8.97 -3.61
N TYR A 60 -0.70 8.87 -3.19
CA TYR A 60 -1.48 7.63 -3.31
C TYR A 60 -1.77 7.24 -4.76
N CYS A 61 -1.52 5.97 -5.10
CA CYS A 61 -1.71 5.41 -6.44
C CYS A 61 -2.84 4.36 -6.51
N GLY A 62 -3.15 3.68 -5.40
CA GLY A 62 -4.21 2.66 -5.32
C GLY A 62 -3.87 1.43 -4.51
#